data_AF-A0A6C0EW00-F1
#
_entry.id   AF-A0A6C0EW00-F1
#
_cell.length_a   1.000
_cell.length_b   1.000
_cell.length_c   1.000
_cell.angle_alpha   90.00
_cell.angle_beta   90.00
_cell.angle_gamma   90.00
#
_symmetry.space_group_name_H-M   'P 1'
#
loop_
_entity.id
_entity.type
_entity.pdbx_description
1 polymer ?
#
loop_
_entity_poly.entity_id
_entity_poly.type
_entity_poly.pdbx_seq_one_letter_code
_entity_poly.pdbx_strand_id
1 'polypeptide(L)'
;MIYPPLTIYKKCSKNSFSPYGIPCQCVELIRRYFNLYYGLSFESVTDAYEMFYKINSLTNISRKTIVLDTIRANTIPSSSNSIRVGDIVFFKRNIKNGHYGHVAIVVYAANGTVVIAQQNMSKILEEYNTSDIIREMNKPDSRFLGIKRLPNFVIIPQQIQIQTK
;
A
#
# COMPACT_ATOMS: atom_id res chain seq x y z
N MET A 1 16.30 -3.68 14.39
CA MET A 1 15.56 -4.68 13.59
C MET A 1 15.96 -4.46 12.14
N ILE A 2 16.52 -5.47 11.47
CA ILE A 2 16.88 -5.35 10.05
C ILE A 2 15.70 -5.93 9.26
N TYR A 3 15.03 -5.10 8.46
CA TYR A 3 13.92 -5.55 7.64
C TYR A 3 14.44 -6.17 6.33
N PRO A 4 13.93 -7.34 5.91
CA PRO A 4 14.31 -7.93 4.64
C PRO A 4 13.83 -7.06 3.47
N PRO A 5 14.56 -6.99 2.35
CA PRO A 5 14.10 -6.26 1.18
C PRO A 5 12.72 -6.72 0.71
N LEU A 6 11.85 -5.77 0.36
CA LEU A 6 10.57 -6.06 -0.27
C LEU A 6 10.80 -6.36 -1.76
N THR A 7 10.57 -7.60 -2.16
CA THR A 7 10.67 -7.99 -3.57
C THR A 7 9.48 -7.46 -4.36
N ILE A 8 9.71 -6.74 -5.46
CA ILE A 8 8.68 -6.31 -6.40
C ILE A 8 8.86 -7.08 -7.70
N TYR A 9 7.85 -7.86 -8.06
CA TYR A 9 7.89 -8.67 -9.28
C TYR A 9 7.32 -7.89 -10.46
N LYS A 10 8.10 -7.77 -11.55
CA LYS A 10 7.64 -7.12 -12.80
C LYS A 10 6.63 -7.98 -13.54
N LYS A 11 6.84 -9.30 -13.52
CA LYS A 11 5.97 -10.29 -14.15
C LYS A 11 6.09 -11.62 -13.43
N CYS A 12 4.96 -12.29 -13.22
CA CYS A 12 4.93 -13.65 -12.71
C CYS A 12 4.78 -14.64 -13.85
N SER A 13 5.36 -15.82 -13.69
CA SER A 13 5.07 -16.94 -14.59
C SER A 13 3.64 -17.44 -14.32
N LYS A 14 3.03 -18.13 -15.29
CA LYS A 14 1.69 -18.69 -15.14
C LYS A 14 1.57 -19.70 -13.98
N ASN A 15 2.71 -20.30 -13.59
CA ASN A 15 2.78 -21.31 -12.53
C ASN A 15 3.38 -20.77 -11.23
N SER A 16 3.53 -19.45 -11.11
CA SER A 16 3.94 -18.83 -9.85
C SER A 16 2.90 -19.10 -8.77
N PHE A 17 3.37 -19.34 -7.55
CA PHE A 17 2.53 -19.44 -6.36
C PHE A 17 2.97 -18.38 -5.35
N SER A 18 2.02 -17.78 -4.64
CA SER A 18 2.30 -16.90 -3.50
C SER A 18 1.38 -17.29 -2.34
N PRO A 19 1.91 -17.47 -1.12
CA PRO A 19 1.08 -17.69 0.06
C PRO A 19 0.29 -16.43 0.47
N TYR A 20 0.54 -15.29 -0.20
CA TYR A 20 -0.06 -14.00 0.12
C TYR A 20 -1.20 -13.60 -0.83
N GLY A 21 -1.56 -14.45 -1.79
CA GLY A 21 -2.65 -14.21 -2.74
C GLY A 21 -2.25 -14.53 -4.18
N ILE A 22 -2.95 -13.92 -5.13
CA ILE A 22 -2.64 -14.12 -6.56
C ILE A 22 -1.26 -13.49 -6.85
N PRO A 23 -0.28 -14.25 -7.36
CA PRO A 23 1.07 -13.76 -7.61
C PRO A 23 1.10 -12.50 -8.47
N CYS A 24 2.03 -11.59 -8.16
CA CYS A 24 2.21 -10.33 -8.87
C CYS A 24 1.01 -9.37 -8.87
N GLN A 25 0.01 -9.59 -8.02
CA GLN A 25 -1.09 -8.65 -7.86
C GLN A 25 -0.77 -7.58 -6.80
N CYS A 26 -1.47 -6.45 -6.91
CA CYS A 26 -1.29 -5.33 -5.99
C CYS A 26 -1.67 -5.70 -4.55
N VAL A 27 -2.80 -6.40 -4.34
CA VAL A 27 -3.23 -6.86 -3.01
C VAL A 27 -2.26 -7.88 -2.40
N GLU A 28 -1.70 -8.77 -3.22
CA GLU A 28 -0.68 -9.74 -2.81
C GLU A 28 0.56 -9.04 -2.26
N LEU A 29 1.02 -7.96 -2.92
CA LEU A 29 2.15 -7.16 -2.45
C LEU A 29 1.88 -6.59 -1.05
N ILE A 30 0.70 -6.02 -0.83
CA ILE A 30 0.35 -5.42 0.47
C ILE A 30 0.31 -6.50 1.56
N ARG A 31 -0.33 -7.65 1.28
CA ARG A 31 -0.37 -8.76 2.24
C ARG A 31 1.03 -9.28 2.57
N ARG A 32 1.87 -9.44 1.55
CA ARG A 32 3.26 -9.89 1.72
C ARG A 32 4.09 -8.90 2.53
N TYR A 33 3.93 -7.59 2.31
CA TYR A 33 4.59 -6.56 3.11
C TYR A 33 4.24 -6.69 4.60
N PHE A 34 2.95 -6.74 4.94
CA PHE A 34 2.55 -6.84 6.35
C PHE A 34 2.97 -8.14 7.01
N ASN A 35 2.98 -9.24 6.25
CA ASN A 35 3.44 -10.52 6.77
C ASN A 35 4.95 -10.50 7.06
N LEU A 36 5.75 -10.03 6.10
CA LEU A 36 7.21 -9.98 6.22
C LEU A 36 7.70 -9.05 7.34
N TYR A 37 7.03 -7.91 7.54
CA TYR A 37 7.51 -6.86 8.44
C TYR A 37 6.90 -6.94 9.84
N TYR A 38 5.70 -7.51 9.97
CA TYR A 38 4.94 -7.49 11.23
C TYR A 38 4.31 -8.84 11.60
N GLY A 39 4.43 -9.87 10.75
CA GLY A 39 3.74 -11.15 10.96
C GLY A 39 2.20 -11.01 10.89
N LEU A 40 1.71 -9.98 10.21
CA LEU A 40 0.30 -9.64 10.12
C LEU A 40 -0.27 -9.95 8.73
N SER A 41 -1.56 -10.23 8.66
CA SER A 41 -2.31 -10.39 7.41
C SER A 41 -3.71 -9.82 7.56
N PHE A 42 -4.46 -9.85 6.46
CA PHE A 42 -5.88 -9.52 6.42
C PHE A 42 -6.66 -10.64 5.71
N GLU A 43 -7.97 -10.64 5.92
CA GLU A 43 -8.88 -11.59 5.29
C GLU A 43 -8.90 -11.47 3.75
N SER A 44 -9.52 -12.44 3.08
CA SER A 44 -9.65 -12.42 1.63
C SER A 44 -10.56 -11.29 1.15
N VAL A 45 -10.12 -10.63 0.08
CA VAL A 45 -10.83 -9.54 -0.61
C VAL A 45 -10.86 -9.87 -2.10
N THR A 46 -11.92 -9.44 -2.78
CA THR A 46 -12.09 -9.65 -4.22
C THR A 46 -11.15 -8.75 -5.01
N ASP A 47 -11.06 -7.48 -4.60
CA ASP A 47 -10.25 -6.47 -5.28
C ASP A 47 -9.70 -5.40 -4.33
N ALA A 48 -8.87 -4.50 -4.86
CA ALA A 48 -8.24 -3.43 -4.10
C ALA A 48 -9.24 -2.35 -3.64
N TYR A 49 -10.34 -2.17 -4.39
CA TYR A 49 -11.41 -1.25 -4.01
C TYR A 49 -12.17 -1.75 -2.78
N GLU A 50 -12.60 -3.01 -2.77
CA GLU A 50 -13.23 -3.67 -1.61
C GLU A 50 -12.28 -3.65 -0.41
N MET A 51 -10.99 -3.90 -0.63
CA MET A 51 -9.98 -3.87 0.43
C MET A 51 -9.99 -2.57 1.23
N PHE A 52 -10.20 -1.42 0.58
CA PHE A 52 -10.28 -0.12 1.28
C PHE A 52 -11.45 -0.03 2.27
N TYR A 53 -12.60 -0.65 1.95
CA TYR A 53 -13.78 -0.55 2.81
C TYR A 53 -13.84 -1.68 3.85
N LYS A 54 -13.43 -2.89 3.46
CA LYS A 54 -13.55 -4.09 4.27
C LYS A 54 -12.41 -4.24 5.28
N ILE A 55 -11.17 -3.95 4.87
CA ILE A 55 -10.00 -4.20 5.71
C ILE A 55 -9.74 -3.00 6.62
N ASN A 56 -10.21 -3.11 7.86
CA ASN A 56 -10.02 -2.09 8.90
C ASN A 56 -9.06 -2.55 10.01
N SER A 57 -8.57 -3.79 9.94
CA SER A 57 -7.59 -4.32 10.87
C SER A 57 -6.72 -5.39 10.22
N LEU A 58 -5.57 -5.64 10.82
CA LEU A 58 -4.65 -6.71 10.46
C LEU A 58 -4.49 -7.64 11.65
N THR A 59 -4.40 -8.94 11.40
CA THR A 59 -4.37 -9.97 12.44
C THR A 59 -3.19 -10.93 12.22
N ASN A 60 -2.57 -11.39 13.30
CA ASN A 60 -1.56 -12.46 13.24
C ASN A 60 -2.16 -13.85 13.54
N ILE A 61 -1.34 -14.89 13.42
CA ILE A 61 -1.74 -16.28 13.72
C ILE A 61 -2.20 -16.48 15.18
N SER A 62 -1.72 -15.65 16.11
CA SER A 62 -2.09 -15.66 17.53
C SER A 62 -3.33 -14.81 17.85
N ARG A 63 -4.08 -14.37 16.82
CA ARG A 63 -5.26 -13.49 16.93
C ARG A 63 -5.01 -12.12 17.58
N LYS A 64 -3.77 -11.65 17.60
CA LYS A 64 -3.45 -10.26 17.92
C LYS A 64 -3.87 -9.40 16.72
N THR A 65 -4.73 -8.42 16.99
CA THR A 65 -5.31 -7.53 15.99
C THR A 65 -4.74 -6.12 16.14
N ILE A 66 -4.38 -5.49 15.02
CA ILE A 66 -4.04 -4.08 14.92
C ILE A 66 -5.07 -3.40 14.05
N VAL A 67 -5.81 -2.45 14.61
CA VAL A 67 -6.76 -1.60 13.87
C VAL A 67 -5.97 -0.60 13.02
N LEU A 68 -6.37 -0.41 11.77
CA LEU A 68 -5.75 0.53 10.85
C LEU A 68 -6.42 1.89 10.93
N ASP A 69 -5.63 2.96 10.93
CA ASP A 69 -6.15 4.32 10.72
C ASP A 69 -6.52 4.49 9.25
N THR A 70 -7.63 5.18 8.99
CA THR A 70 -8.09 5.47 7.62
C THR A 70 -8.19 6.98 7.42
N ILE A 71 -7.52 7.50 6.39
CA ILE A 71 -7.57 8.91 5.99
C ILE A 71 -8.13 8.97 4.58
N ARG A 72 -9.26 9.64 4.38
CA ARG A 72 -9.89 9.74 3.05
C ARG A 72 -9.14 10.77 2.20
N ALA A 73 -9.12 10.57 0.88
CA ALA A 73 -8.31 11.36 -0.05
C ALA A 73 -8.57 12.89 0.04
N ASN A 74 -9.78 13.32 0.39
CA ASN A 74 -10.19 14.72 0.58
C ASN A 74 -9.97 15.29 1.99
N THR A 75 -9.31 14.53 2.86
CA THR A 75 -9.05 14.88 4.26
C THR A 75 -7.57 14.68 4.63
N ILE A 76 -6.71 14.47 3.63
CA ILE A 76 -5.28 14.28 3.87
C ILE A 76 -4.71 15.64 4.31
N PRO A 77 -4.12 15.77 5.51
CA PRO A 77 -3.61 17.06 5.97
C PRO A 77 -2.53 17.59 5.03
N SER A 78 -2.50 18.90 4.80
CA SER A 78 -1.52 19.57 3.94
C SER A 78 -0.17 19.75 4.62
N SER A 79 0.43 18.66 5.10
CA SER A 79 1.74 18.63 5.76
C SER A 79 2.68 17.67 5.03
N SER A 80 3.96 17.99 4.98
CA SER A 80 5.00 17.13 4.39
C SER A 80 5.15 15.79 5.11
N ASN A 81 4.65 15.68 6.35
CA ASN A 81 4.72 14.46 7.15
C ASN A 81 3.39 13.68 7.15
N SER A 82 2.42 14.09 6.33
CA SER A 82 1.11 13.46 6.26
C SER A 82 1.13 12.08 5.62
N ILE A 83 2.14 11.78 4.80
CA ILE A 83 2.36 10.47 4.18
C ILE A 83 3.67 9.91 4.75
N ARG A 84 3.67 8.63 5.13
CA ARG A 84 4.82 7.96 5.74
C ARG A 84 5.04 6.57 5.18
N VAL A 85 6.24 6.04 5.41
CA VAL A 85 6.59 4.66 5.03
C VAL A 85 5.62 3.66 5.68
N GLY A 86 5.18 2.67 4.89
CA GLY A 86 4.18 1.69 5.29
C GLY A 86 2.73 2.13 5.11
N ASP A 87 2.48 3.37 4.70
CA ASP A 87 1.14 3.80 4.29
C ASP A 87 0.69 3.03 3.05
N ILE A 88 -0.53 2.52 3.10
CA ILE A 88 -1.21 1.88 2.00
C ILE A 88 -2.01 2.93 1.24
N VAL A 89 -1.66 3.18 -0.02
CA VAL A 89 -2.33 4.16 -0.89
C VAL A 89 -3.36 3.43 -1.76
N PHE A 90 -4.62 3.84 -1.69
CA PHE A 90 -5.72 3.24 -2.43
C PHE A 90 -6.22 4.13 -3.56
N PHE A 91 -6.52 3.50 -4.70
CA PHE A 91 -7.02 4.15 -5.89
C PHE A 91 -8.45 3.68 -6.18
N LYS A 92 -9.30 4.60 -6.66
CA LYS A 92 -10.66 4.32 -7.11
C LYS A 92 -10.64 3.35 -8.28
N ARG A 93 -11.77 2.67 -8.51
CA ARG A 93 -11.98 1.89 -9.74
C ARG A 93 -11.85 2.82 -10.95
N ASN A 94 -11.18 2.33 -11.99
CA ASN A 94 -11.08 3.05 -13.26
C ASN A 94 -11.51 2.11 -14.38
N ILE A 95 -12.60 2.46 -15.07
CA ILE A 95 -13.16 1.70 -16.19
C ILE A 95 -12.11 1.47 -17.29
N LYS A 96 -11.18 2.42 -17.48
CA LYS A 96 -10.13 2.32 -18.51
C LYS A 96 -9.00 1.34 -18.17
N ASN A 97 -8.79 1.01 -16.88
CA ASN A 97 -7.60 0.29 -16.41
C ASN A 97 -7.90 -0.95 -15.56
N GLY A 98 -9.08 -1.53 -15.69
CA GLY A 98 -9.51 -2.68 -14.90
C GLY A 98 -10.32 -2.24 -13.69
N HIS A 99 -11.57 -2.70 -13.66
CA HIS A 99 -12.63 -2.30 -12.74
C HIS A 99 -12.40 -2.63 -11.25
N TYR A 100 -11.17 -2.96 -10.85
CA TYR A 100 -10.78 -3.54 -9.56
C TYR A 100 -10.18 -2.51 -8.58
N GLY A 101 -9.94 -1.28 -9.05
CA GLY A 101 -9.16 -0.29 -8.30
C GLY A 101 -7.69 -0.68 -8.25
N HIS A 102 -6.92 0.00 -7.40
CA HIS A 102 -5.50 -0.31 -7.22
C HIS A 102 -5.05 -0.01 -5.79
N VAL A 103 -3.94 -0.62 -5.39
CA VAL A 103 -3.32 -0.38 -4.09
C VAL A 103 -1.79 -0.42 -4.21
N ALA A 104 -1.13 0.52 -3.54
CA ALA A 104 0.32 0.62 -3.48
C ALA A 104 0.78 0.83 -2.03
N ILE A 105 2.06 0.61 -1.75
CA ILE A 105 2.66 0.83 -0.43
C ILE A 105 3.73 1.92 -0.51
N VAL A 106 3.74 2.85 0.43
CA VAL A 106 4.81 3.85 0.53
C VAL A 106 6.07 3.19 1.08
N VAL A 107 7.16 3.30 0.32
CA VAL A 107 8.46 2.66 0.64
C VAL A 107 9.53 3.67 1.02
N TYR A 108 9.31 4.94 0.72
CA TYR A 108 10.12 6.06 1.15
C TYR A 108 9.25 7.31 1.28
N ALA A 109 9.45 8.09 2.35
CA ALA A 109 8.76 9.35 2.60
C ALA A 109 9.66 10.28 3.43
N ALA A 110 10.44 11.12 2.77
CA ALA A 110 11.30 12.12 3.42
C ALA A 110 11.70 13.21 2.43
N ASN A 111 12.12 14.37 2.97
CA ASN A 111 12.66 15.50 2.19
C ASN A 111 11.74 15.97 1.06
N GLY A 112 10.42 15.95 1.29
CA GLY A 112 9.43 16.36 0.30
C GLY A 112 9.18 15.33 -0.81
N THR A 113 9.76 14.13 -0.73
CA THR A 113 9.58 13.05 -1.69
C THR A 113 8.86 11.86 -1.08
N VAL A 114 7.89 11.32 -1.82
CA VAL A 114 7.20 10.05 -1.53
C VAL A 114 7.46 9.09 -2.69
N VAL A 115 7.88 7.86 -2.36
CA VAL A 115 7.98 6.77 -3.33
C VAL A 115 6.99 5.68 -2.94
N ILE A 116 6.14 5.28 -3.88
CA ILE A 116 5.27 4.13 -3.74
C ILE A 116 5.81 2.95 -4.53
N ALA A 117 5.66 1.75 -3.97
CA ALA A 117 5.89 0.49 -4.66
C ALA A 117 4.56 -0.21 -4.95
N GLN A 118 4.46 -0.81 -6.14
CA GLN A 118 3.25 -1.43 -6.64
C GLN A 118 3.56 -2.59 -7.59
N GLN A 119 2.57 -3.47 -7.77
CA GLN A 119 2.59 -4.59 -8.70
C GLN A 119 1.33 -4.57 -9.55
N ASN A 120 1.36 -5.25 -10.71
CA ASN A 120 0.28 -5.20 -11.70
C ASN A 120 0.06 -3.80 -12.30
N MET A 121 1.14 -3.03 -12.44
CA MET A 121 1.20 -1.73 -13.11
C MET A 121 2.46 -1.66 -13.97
N SER A 122 2.47 -0.81 -15.00
CA SER A 122 3.63 -0.62 -15.88
C SER A 122 4.84 -0.05 -15.14
N LYS A 123 4.60 0.87 -14.21
CA LYS A 123 5.62 1.39 -13.27
C LYS A 123 5.51 0.66 -11.95
N ILE A 124 6.57 -0.02 -11.54
CA ILE A 124 6.62 -0.75 -10.26
C ILE A 124 7.01 0.13 -9.07
N LEU A 125 7.67 1.25 -9.36
CA LEU A 125 7.99 2.31 -8.41
C LEU A 125 7.53 3.62 -9.05
N GLU A 126 6.87 4.46 -8.26
CA GLU A 126 6.51 5.81 -8.66
C GLU A 126 6.92 6.81 -7.59
N GLU A 127 7.61 7.85 -8.03
CA GLU A 127 8.07 8.95 -7.19
C GLU A 127 7.16 10.16 -7.38
N TYR A 128 6.86 10.81 -6.26
CA TYR A 128 6.03 12.00 -6.20
C TYR A 128 6.68 13.04 -5.31
N ASN A 129 6.51 14.32 -5.67
CA ASN A 129 6.58 15.38 -4.67
C ASN A 129 5.41 15.20 -3.68
N THR A 130 5.71 15.29 -2.38
CA THR A 130 4.75 15.06 -1.30
C THR A 130 3.59 16.04 -1.36
N SER A 131 3.88 17.32 -1.61
CA SER A 131 2.83 18.34 -1.71
C SER A 131 1.93 18.11 -2.92
N ASP A 132 2.49 17.62 -4.03
CA ASP A 132 1.74 17.36 -5.26
C ASP A 132 0.80 16.17 -5.08
N ILE A 133 1.28 15.04 -4.54
CA ILE A 133 0.41 13.87 -4.32
C ILE A 133 -0.69 14.18 -3.30
N ILE A 134 -0.42 14.94 -2.24
CA ILE A 134 -1.45 15.38 -1.28
C ILE A 134 -2.48 16.28 -1.97
N ARG A 135 -2.02 17.24 -2.79
CA ARG A 135 -2.91 18.09 -3.57
C ARG A 135 -3.78 17.27 -4.52
N GLU A 136 -3.22 16.30 -5.23
CA GLU A 136 -3.96 15.38 -6.11
C GLU A 136 -4.95 14.49 -5.35
N MET A 137 -4.60 14.01 -4.15
CA MET A 137 -5.53 13.28 -3.28
C MET A 137 -6.72 14.15 -2.88
N ASN A 138 -6.46 15.41 -2.51
CA ASN A 138 -7.48 16.31 -1.99
C ASN A 138 -8.44 16.89 -3.05
N LYS A 139 -8.21 16.64 -4.35
CA LYS A 139 -9.12 17.09 -5.41
C LYS A 139 -10.50 16.39 -5.33
N PRO A 140 -11.61 17.08 -5.64
CA PRO A 140 -12.93 16.45 -5.69
C PRO A 140 -13.03 15.28 -6.67
N ASP A 141 -12.36 15.40 -7.83
CA ASP A 141 -12.29 14.40 -8.89
C ASP A 141 -11.08 13.46 -8.75
N SER A 142 -10.43 13.45 -7.58
CA SER A 142 -9.23 12.67 -7.31
C SER A 142 -9.41 11.19 -7.67
N ARG A 143 -8.38 10.59 -8.26
CA ARG A 143 -8.30 9.13 -8.52
C ARG A 143 -8.09 8.30 -7.25
N PHE A 144 -7.80 8.93 -6.11
CA PHE A 144 -7.47 8.25 -4.86
C PHE A 144 -8.72 8.03 -3.99
N LEU A 145 -8.76 6.91 -3.27
CA LEU A 145 -9.73 6.65 -2.20
C LEU A 145 -9.24 7.21 -0.87
N GLY A 146 -7.94 7.08 -0.62
CA GLY A 146 -7.31 7.54 0.61
C GLY A 146 -6.13 6.65 0.99
N ILE A 147 -5.77 6.74 2.27
CA ILE A 147 -4.67 6.01 2.88
C ILE A 147 -5.22 5.15 4.01
N LYS A 148 -4.69 3.93 4.15
CA LYS A 148 -4.72 3.20 5.42
C LYS A 148 -3.32 3.04 5.97
N ARG A 149 -3.17 3.09 7.29
CA ARG A 149 -1.87 2.98 7.93
C ARG A 149 -1.94 2.29 9.28
N LEU A 150 -0.81 1.73 9.71
CA LEU A 150 -0.63 1.27 11.08
C LEU A 150 -0.75 2.47 12.03
N PRO A 151 -1.26 2.29 13.26
CA PRO A 151 -1.30 3.33 14.28
C PRO A 151 0.09 3.86 14.64
N ASN A 152 0.16 5.09 15.17
CA ASN A 152 1.41 5.77 15.52
C ASN A 152 2.28 5.05 16.55
N PHE A 153 1.70 4.16 17.37
CA PHE A 153 2.47 3.38 18.35
C PHE A 153 3.24 2.21 17.72
N VAL A 154 2.95 1.87 16.46
CA VAL A 154 3.66 0.79 15.74
C VAL A 154 4.93 1.37 15.14
N ILE A 155 6.06 0.76 15.47
CA ILE A 155 7.36 1.13 14.91
C ILE A 155 7.39 0.75 13.44
N ILE A 156 7.69 1.73 12.58
CA ILE A 156 7.82 1.57 11.13
C ILE A 156 9.28 1.79 10.70
N PRO A 157 9.74 1.15 9.61
CA PRO A 157 11.03 1.48 9.02
C PRO A 157 11.05 2.91 8.46
N GLN A 158 12.22 3.54 8.46
CA GLN A 158 12.43 4.85 7.79
C GLN A 158 12.42 4.74 6.26
N GLN A 159 12.80 3.57 5.73
CA GLN A 159 12.77 3.24 4.32
C GLN A 159 12.64 1.73 4.17
N ILE A 160 11.93 1.29 3.13
CA ILE A 160 11.85 -0.11 2.73
C ILE A 160 12.82 -0.35 1.57
N GLN A 161 13.78 -1.25 1.77
CA GLN A 161 14.70 -1.66 0.70
C GLN A 161 13.93 -2.45 -0.36
N ILE A 162 14.13 -2.11 -1.63
CA ILE A 162 13.44 -2.77 -2.76
C ILE A 162 14.39 -3.69 -3.50
N GLN A 163 13.93 -4.91 -3.77
CA GLN A 163 14.56 -5.81 -4.72
C GLN A 163 13.61 -6.03 -5.89
N THR A 164 14.05 -5.87 -7.13
CA THR A 164 13.19 -6.14 -8.31
C THR A 164 13.50 -7.50 -8.89
N LYS A 165 12.47 -8.26 -9.30
CA LYS A 165 12.58 -9.57 -9.94
C LYS A 165 11.65 -9.70 -11.13
#